data_AF-A0A554FYD7-F1
#
_entry.id   AF-A0A554FYD7-F1
#
_cell.length_a   1.000
_cell.length_b   1.000
_cell.length_c   1.000
_cell.angle_alpha   90.00
_cell.angle_beta   90.00
_cell.angle_gamma   90.00
#
_symmetry.space_group_name_H-M   'P 1'
#
loop_
_entity.id
_entity.type
_entity.pdbx_description
1 polymer ?
#
loop_
_entity_poly.entity_id
_entity_poly.type
_entity_poly.pdbx_seq_one_letter_code
_entity_poly.pdbx_strand_id
1 'polypeptide(L)'
;INASLVLSFSYFVIFIFLTTTAFGVNSIGALTSLAFPFMIIMITFIWSAQFISVLPITFTNANSGISIVFMTMLIFSIAGLKANIPTLSYLNLFNPLSIATKFMSGNGVHAVESIGTISLLIALGGIGAVRMRTNPIWSRQ
;
A
#
# COMPACT_ATOMS: atom_id res chain seq x y z
N ILE A 1 1.41 16.21 -18.21
CA ILE A 1 1.34 14.90 -17.54
C ILE A 1 2.00 15.06 -16.18
N ASN A 2 1.31 14.76 -15.07
CA ASN A 2 1.87 14.91 -13.72
C ASN A 2 3.07 13.97 -13.53
N ALA A 3 4.21 14.49 -13.06
CA ALA A 3 5.44 13.72 -12.87
C ALA A 3 5.24 12.48 -11.98
N SER A 4 4.34 12.58 -10.99
CA SER A 4 3.96 11.48 -10.09
C SER A 4 3.27 10.31 -10.80
N LEU A 5 2.46 10.58 -11.84
CA LEU A 5 1.83 9.52 -12.65
C LEU A 5 2.87 8.81 -13.54
N VAL A 6 3.81 9.56 -14.11
CA VAL A 6 4.91 8.99 -14.91
C VAL A 6 5.76 8.08 -14.03
N LEU A 7 6.19 8.56 -12.86
CA LEU A 7 6.97 7.77 -11.91
C LEU A 7 6.23 6.49 -11.50
N SER A 8 4.95 6.60 -11.14
CA SER A 8 4.14 5.44 -10.74
C SER A 8 4.04 4.39 -11.85
N PHE A 9 3.84 4.83 -13.09
CA PHE A 9 3.81 3.93 -14.24
C PHE A 9 5.18 3.30 -14.52
N SER A 10 6.26 4.08 -14.42
CA SER A 10 7.63 3.56 -14.55
C SER A 10 7.94 2.52 -13.48
N TYR A 11 7.56 2.76 -12.22
CA TYR A 11 7.70 1.78 -11.14
C TYR A 11 6.93 0.49 -11.45
N PHE A 12 5.70 0.61 -11.96
CA PHE A 12 4.91 -0.56 -12.34
C PHE A 12 5.57 -1.38 -13.45
N VAL A 13 6.05 -0.73 -14.52
CA VAL A 13 6.72 -1.39 -15.63
C VAL A 13 7.99 -2.09 -15.16
N ILE A 14 8.82 -1.42 -14.37
CA ILE A 14 10.04 -1.99 -13.79
C ILE A 14 9.70 -3.17 -12.89
N PHE A 15 8.67 -3.05 -12.06
CA PHE A 15 8.21 -4.13 -11.18
C PHE A 15 7.76 -5.37 -11.96
N ILE A 16 6.95 -5.20 -13.01
CA ILE A 16 6.53 -6.32 -13.87
C ILE A 16 7.75 -6.95 -14.54
N PHE A 17 8.65 -6.15 -15.12
CA PHE A 17 9.85 -6.67 -15.76
C PHE A 17 10.75 -7.45 -14.80
N LEU A 18 10.99 -6.94 -13.59
CA LEU A 18 11.75 -7.64 -12.56
C LEU A 18 11.06 -8.94 -12.14
N THR A 19 9.74 -8.94 -12.00
CA THR A 19 9.01 -10.12 -11.55
C THR A 19 8.99 -11.22 -12.62
N THR A 20 8.80 -10.86 -13.89
CA THR A 20 8.83 -11.82 -15.00
C THR A 20 10.23 -12.40 -15.21
N THR A 21 11.27 -11.58 -15.09
CA THR A 21 12.67 -12.02 -15.23
C THR A 21 13.15 -12.84 -14.03
N ALA A 22 12.86 -12.43 -12.80
CA ALA A 22 13.35 -13.10 -11.59
C ALA A 22 12.61 -14.41 -11.28
N PHE A 23 11.29 -14.47 -11.54
CA PHE A 23 10.46 -15.62 -11.19
C PHE A 23 10.01 -16.45 -12.40
N GLY A 24 10.41 -16.08 -13.62
CA GLY A 24 10.09 -16.83 -14.85
C GLY A 24 8.59 -16.84 -15.20
N VAL A 25 7.81 -15.90 -14.66
CA VAL A 25 6.36 -15.82 -14.87
C VAL A 25 6.08 -15.22 -16.24
N ASN A 26 5.10 -15.77 -16.97
CA ASN A 26 4.63 -15.20 -18.23
C ASN A 26 4.17 -13.74 -18.03
N SER A 27 4.65 -12.83 -18.89
CA SER A 27 4.35 -11.39 -18.82
C SER A 27 2.86 -11.06 -18.76
N ILE A 28 2.02 -11.79 -19.50
CA ILE A 28 0.56 -11.60 -19.49
C ILE A 28 -0.02 -12.05 -18.15
N GLY A 29 0.43 -13.19 -17.64
CA GLY A 29 0.00 -13.71 -16.33
C GLY A 29 0.44 -12.82 -15.17
N ALA A 30 1.67 -12.29 -15.21
CA ALA A 30 2.17 -11.32 -14.25
C ALA A 30 1.35 -10.02 -14.29
N LEU A 31 1.03 -9.53 -15.49
CA LEU A 31 0.22 -8.33 -15.64
C LEU A 31 -1.18 -8.51 -15.03
N THR A 32 -1.88 -9.60 -15.35
CA THR A 32 -3.25 -9.83 -14.86
C THR A 32 -3.31 -10.13 -13.36
N SER A 33 -2.33 -10.85 -12.82
CA SER A 33 -2.29 -11.22 -11.40
C SER A 33 -1.71 -10.14 -10.48
N LEU A 34 -0.84 -9.26 -10.98
CA LEU A 34 -0.12 -8.31 -10.12
C LEU A 34 -0.56 -6.86 -10.29
N ALA A 35 -1.24 -6.50 -11.39
CA ALA A 35 -1.68 -5.12 -11.61
C ALA A 35 -2.61 -4.62 -10.49
N PHE A 36 -3.61 -5.41 -10.12
CA PHE A 36 -4.58 -5.01 -9.10
C PHE A 36 -3.95 -4.90 -7.68
N PRO A 37 -3.20 -5.91 -7.18
CA PRO A 37 -2.45 -5.77 -5.93
C PRO A 37 -1.50 -4.56 -5.93
N PHE A 38 -0.78 -4.34 -7.04
CA PHE A 38 0.13 -3.21 -7.16
C PHE A 38 -0.61 -1.87 -7.02
N MET A 39 -1.75 -1.71 -7.70
CA MET A 39 -2.55 -0.48 -7.59
C MET A 39 -3.06 -0.24 -6.17
N ILE A 40 -3.54 -1.28 -5.47
CA ILE A 40 -3.99 -1.15 -4.07
C ILE A 40 -2.84 -0.67 -3.18
N ILE A 41 -1.67 -1.30 -3.28
CA ILE A 41 -0.50 -0.95 -2.47
C ILE A 41 -0.04 0.48 -2.80
N MET A 42 -0.01 0.84 -4.09
CA MET A 42 0.38 2.18 -4.54
C MET A 42 -0.57 3.26 -4.00
N ILE A 43 -1.89 3.07 -4.11
CA ILE A 43 -2.89 4.01 -3.59
C ILE A 43 -2.75 4.14 -2.08
N THR A 44 -2.55 3.02 -1.37
CA THR A 44 -2.30 3.03 0.08
C THR A 44 -1.08 3.88 0.41
N PHE A 45 0.02 3.71 -0.31
CA PHE A 45 1.26 4.46 -0.08
C PHE A 45 1.04 5.95 -0.31
N ILE A 46 0.40 6.33 -1.41
CA ILE A 46 0.08 7.72 -1.73
C ILE A 46 -0.79 8.34 -0.64
N TRP A 47 -1.88 7.68 -0.24
CA TRP A 47 -2.80 8.23 0.75
C TRP A 47 -2.21 8.27 2.16
N SER A 48 -1.37 7.30 2.52
CA SER A 48 -0.60 7.34 3.77
C SER A 48 0.39 8.50 3.79
N ALA A 49 1.12 8.72 2.71
CA ALA A 49 2.03 9.86 2.59
C ALA A 49 1.28 11.20 2.65
N GLN A 50 0.11 11.29 2.02
CA GLN A 50 -0.76 12.46 2.09
C GLN A 50 -1.24 12.73 3.52
N PHE A 51 -1.73 11.71 4.22
CA PHE A 51 -2.12 11.84 5.64
C PHE A 51 -0.96 12.33 6.51
N ILE A 52 0.23 11.77 6.33
CA ILE A 52 1.40 12.10 7.14
C ILE A 52 1.91 13.53 6.83
N SER A 53 1.73 14.02 5.60
CA SER A 53 2.07 15.41 5.24
C SER A 53 1.29 16.47 6.04
N VAL A 54 0.14 16.10 6.61
CA VAL A 54 -0.67 16.96 7.48
C VAL A 54 -0.06 17.08 8.89
N LEU A 55 0.70 16.07 9.32
CA LEU A 55 1.28 16.02 10.66
C LEU A 55 2.48 16.99 10.76
N PRO A 56 2.65 17.68 11.91
CA PRO A 56 3.75 18.62 12.11
C PRO A 56 5.07 17.89 12.43
N ILE A 57 5.52 17.01 11.55
CA ILE A 57 6.75 16.21 11.70
C ILE A 57 7.75 16.52 10.58
N THR A 58 9.03 16.19 10.78
CA THR A 58 10.07 16.36 9.75
C THR A 58 9.94 15.30 8.65
N PHE A 59 10.51 15.56 7.46
CA PHE A 59 10.51 14.62 6.34
C PHE A 59 11.19 13.29 6.71
N THR A 60 12.32 13.34 7.41
CA THR A 60 13.03 12.15 7.89
C THR A 60 12.14 11.29 8.79
N ASN A 61 11.47 11.90 9.78
CA ASN A 61 10.60 11.17 10.71
C ASN A 61 9.37 10.60 10.00
N ALA A 62 8.80 11.33 9.04
CA ALA A 62 7.71 10.85 8.20
C ALA A 62 8.10 9.60 7.42
N ASN A 63 9.26 9.63 6.75
CA ASN A 63 9.74 8.51 5.95
C ASN A 63 10.03 7.26 6.79
N SER A 64 10.65 7.43 7.96
CA SER A 64 10.87 6.33 8.91
C SER A 64 9.54 5.77 9.43
N GLY A 65 8.58 6.62 9.79
CA GLY A 65 7.26 6.22 10.26
C GLY A 65 6.49 5.41 9.22
N ILE A 66 6.44 5.88 7.97
CA ILE A 66 5.85 5.14 6.84
C ILE A 66 6.51 3.78 6.70
N SER A 67 7.83 3.75 6.68
CA SER A 67 8.59 2.49 6.50
C SER A 67 8.28 1.47 7.59
N ILE A 68 8.21 1.88 8.86
CA ILE A 68 7.87 1.01 10.00
C ILE A 68 6.45 0.47 9.86
N VAL A 69 5.48 1.33 9.51
CA VAL A 69 4.08 0.92 9.34
C VAL A 69 3.95 -0.11 8.22
N PHE A 70 4.55 0.16 7.04
CA PHE A 70 4.49 -0.76 5.90
C PHE A 70 5.19 -2.10 6.20
N MET A 71 6.33 -2.08 6.88
CA MET A 71 7.00 -3.33 7.28
C MET A 71 6.18 -4.12 8.29
N THR A 72 5.55 -3.46 9.25
CA THR A 72 4.67 -4.11 10.23
C THR A 72 3.45 -4.73 9.56
N MET A 73 2.80 -4.00 8.65
CA MET A 73 1.70 -4.48 7.84
C MET A 73 2.10 -5.69 6.97
N LEU A 74 3.29 -5.67 6.38
CA LEU A 74 3.82 -6.80 5.61
C LEU A 74 4.02 -8.04 6.50
N ILE A 75 4.65 -7.87 7.67
CA ILE A 75 4.87 -8.95 8.64
C ILE A 75 3.52 -9.55 9.07
N PHE A 76 2.54 -8.71 9.42
CA PHE A 76 1.23 -9.19 9.85
C PHE A 76 0.45 -9.90 8.74
N SER A 77 0.58 -9.40 7.51
CA SER A 77 -0.01 -10.01 6.33
C SER A 77 0.56 -11.41 6.08
N ILE A 78 1.90 -11.55 6.08
CA ILE A 78 2.57 -12.84 5.87
C ILE A 78 2.32 -13.80 7.04
N ALA A 79 2.37 -13.32 8.28
CA ALA A 79 2.07 -14.14 9.45
C ALA A 79 0.62 -14.65 9.43
N GLY A 80 -0.32 -13.84 8.92
CA GLY A 80 -1.73 -14.20 8.77
C GLY A 80 -1.97 -15.33 7.76
N LEU A 81 -1.05 -15.54 6.82
CA LEU A 81 -1.12 -16.70 5.91
C LEU A 81 -0.69 -18.02 6.59
N LYS A 82 0.11 -17.95 7.65
CA LYS A 82 0.71 -19.12 8.29
C LYS A 82 -0.01 -19.55 9.57
N ALA A 83 -0.65 -18.61 10.26
CA ALA A 83 -1.23 -18.85 11.57
C ALA A 83 -2.63 -18.23 11.69
N ASN A 84 -3.60 -19.05 12.12
CA ASN A 84 -4.95 -18.60 12.46
C ASN A 84 -4.98 -18.02 13.88
N ILE A 85 -4.38 -16.84 14.03
CA ILE A 85 -4.39 -16.09 15.29
C ILE A 85 -5.52 -15.05 15.22
N PRO A 86 -6.51 -15.08 16.13
CA PRO A 86 -7.65 -14.16 16.08
C PRO A 86 -7.26 -12.69 16.09
N THR A 87 -6.29 -12.31 16.92
CA THR A 87 -5.79 -10.92 17.00
C THR A 87 -5.20 -10.44 15.68
N LEU A 88 -4.48 -11.32 14.98
CA LEU A 88 -3.89 -11.01 13.68
C LEU A 88 -4.95 -10.86 12.59
N SER A 89 -6.03 -11.65 12.68
CA SER A 89 -7.18 -11.51 11.78
C SER A 89 -7.82 -10.13 11.91
N TYR A 90 -8.01 -9.62 13.13
CA TYR A 90 -8.54 -8.26 13.35
C TYR A 90 -7.63 -7.16 12.81
N LEU A 91 -6.31 -7.28 13.03
CA LEU A 91 -5.35 -6.31 12.50
C LEU A 91 -5.30 -6.31 10.96
N ASN A 92 -5.48 -7.48 10.35
CA ASN A 92 -5.46 -7.63 8.90
C ASN A 92 -6.74 -7.14 8.21
N LEU A 93 -7.84 -6.88 8.94
CA LEU A 93 -9.07 -6.30 8.40
C LEU A 93 -8.85 -4.95 7.70
N PHE A 94 -7.96 -4.14 8.25
CA PHE A 94 -7.64 -2.81 7.72
C PHE A 94 -6.30 -2.79 6.99
N ASN A 95 -5.69 -3.95 6.76
CA ASN A 95 -4.36 -4.05 6.18
C ASN A 95 -4.46 -4.29 4.66
N PRO A 96 -4.21 -3.28 3.80
CA PRO A 96 -4.24 -3.45 2.35
C PRO A 96 -3.22 -4.49 1.85
N LEU A 97 -2.12 -4.69 2.57
CA LEU A 97 -1.15 -5.73 2.25
C LEU A 97 -1.69 -7.14 2.54
N SER A 98 -2.66 -7.30 3.43
CA SER A 98 -3.34 -8.59 3.65
C SER A 98 -4.20 -8.98 2.45
N ILE A 99 -4.92 -8.02 1.86
CA ILE A 99 -5.70 -8.26 0.63
C ILE A 99 -4.77 -8.65 -0.51
N ALA A 100 -3.70 -7.88 -0.72
CA ALA A 100 -2.75 -8.14 -1.78
C ALA A 100 -2.13 -9.53 -1.67
N THR A 101 -1.68 -9.94 -0.48
CA THR A 101 -1.06 -11.25 -0.28
C THR A 101 -2.04 -12.40 -0.42
N LYS A 102 -3.28 -12.27 0.09
CA LYS A 102 -4.32 -13.30 -0.07
C LYS A 102 -4.79 -13.45 -1.51
N PHE A 103 -4.88 -12.35 -2.24
CA PHE A 103 -5.13 -12.35 -3.68
C PHE A 103 -4.02 -13.10 -4.42
N MET A 104 -2.76 -12.77 -4.12
CA MET A 104 -1.60 -13.42 -4.72
C MET A 104 -1.45 -14.89 -4.33
N SER A 105 -1.91 -15.29 -3.13
CA SER A 105 -1.87 -16.68 -2.67
C SER A 105 -3.01 -17.54 -3.21
N GLY A 106 -3.91 -16.98 -4.03
CA GLY A 106 -5.06 -17.69 -4.59
C GLY A 106 -6.17 -18.00 -3.58
N ASN A 107 -6.10 -17.49 -2.35
CA ASN A 107 -7.11 -17.71 -1.31
C ASN A 107 -8.37 -16.84 -1.48
N GLY A 108 -8.38 -15.98 -2.52
CA GLY A 108 -9.42 -15.00 -2.74
C GLY A 108 -9.37 -13.85 -1.71
N VAL A 109 -10.24 -12.87 -1.89
CA VAL A 109 -10.34 -11.72 -1.00
C VAL A 109 -11.66 -11.77 -0.25
N HIS A 110 -11.61 -11.73 1.09
CA HIS A 110 -12.82 -11.73 1.90
C HIS A 110 -13.48 -10.34 1.91
N ALA A 111 -14.80 -10.30 1.79
CA ALA A 111 -15.57 -9.05 1.75
C ALA A 111 -15.29 -8.14 2.95
N VAL A 112 -15.14 -8.70 4.15
CA VAL A 112 -14.91 -7.92 5.38
C VAL A 112 -13.55 -7.21 5.36
N GLU A 113 -12.49 -7.88 4.90
CA GLU A 113 -11.16 -7.27 4.77
C GLU A 113 -11.15 -6.20 3.67
N SER A 114 -11.84 -6.44 2.56
CA SER A 114 -12.05 -5.44 1.51
C SER A 114 -12.74 -4.19 2.03
N ILE A 115 -13.83 -4.34 2.78
CA ILE A 115 -14.57 -3.21 3.36
C ILE A 115 -13.69 -2.44 4.35
N GLY A 116 -12.97 -3.14 5.24
CA GLY A 116 -12.06 -2.51 6.20
C GLY A 116 -10.95 -1.72 5.50
N THR A 117 -10.31 -2.32 4.51
CA THR A 117 -9.26 -1.65 3.72
C THR A 117 -9.79 -0.45 2.94
N ILE A 118 -10.94 -0.58 2.25
CA ILE A 118 -11.56 0.54 1.54
C ILE A 118 -11.91 1.67 2.50
N SER A 119 -12.43 1.35 3.69
CA SER A 119 -12.74 2.34 4.73
C SER A 119 -11.49 3.06 5.21
N LEU A 120 -10.39 2.34 5.46
CA LEU A 120 -9.11 2.93 5.81
C LEU A 120 -8.60 3.86 4.71
N LEU A 121 -8.66 3.39 3.46
CA LEU A 121 -8.24 4.17 2.31
C LEU A 121 -9.05 5.48 2.24
N ILE A 122 -10.38 5.41 2.26
CA ILE A 122 -11.24 6.60 2.23
C ILE A 122 -10.90 7.56 3.38
N ALA A 123 -10.65 7.05 4.59
CA ALA A 123 -10.26 7.87 5.72
C ALA A 123 -8.90 8.58 5.51
N LEU A 124 -7.87 7.85 5.07
CA LEU A 124 -6.54 8.41 4.80
C LEU A 124 -6.58 9.46 3.68
N GLY A 125 -7.22 9.12 2.56
CA GLY A 125 -7.38 10.02 1.42
C GLY A 125 -8.22 11.26 1.77
N GLY A 126 -9.33 11.07 2.49
CA GLY A 126 -10.22 12.15 2.91
C GLY A 126 -9.56 13.12 3.88
N ILE A 127 -8.88 12.62 4.91
CA ILE A 127 -8.17 13.48 5.87
C ILE A 127 -7.02 14.20 5.17
N GLY A 128 -6.25 13.49 4.35
CA GLY A 128 -5.16 14.06 3.57
C GLY A 128 -5.64 15.20 2.66
N ALA A 129 -6.73 15.00 1.93
CA ALA A 129 -7.29 16.00 1.02
C ALA A 129 -7.87 17.22 1.74
N VAL A 130 -8.63 17.02 2.84
CA VAL A 130 -9.29 18.12 3.56
C VAL A 130 -8.30 18.96 4.37
N ARG A 131 -7.25 18.33 4.91
CA ARG A 131 -6.30 19.00 5.81
C ARG A 131 -4.93 19.24 5.17
N MET A 132 -4.82 19.09 3.85
CA MET A 132 -3.57 19.29 3.14
C MET A 132 -3.05 20.70 3.39
N ARG A 133 -1.87 20.81 4.00
CA ARG A 133 -1.26 22.11 4.26
C ARG A 133 -0.72 22.65 2.94
N THR A 134 -1.17 23.84 2.54
CA THR A 134 -0.64 24.54 1.36
C THR A 134 0.85 24.89 1.49
N ASN A 135 1.38 24.95 2.72
CA ASN A 135 2.80 25.14 3.04
C ASN A 135 3.26 24.07 4.03
N PRO A 136 3.58 22.84 3.58
CA PRO A 136 4.09 21.81 4.47
C PRO A 136 5.45 22.25 5.04
N ILE A 137 5.70 21.93 6.32
CA ILE A 137 6.94 22.27 7.02
C ILE A 137 8.16 21.68 6.26
N TRP A 138 7.93 20.60 5.51
CA TRP A 138 8.92 19.90 4.71
C TRP A 138 9.54 20.75 3.60
N SER A 139 8.89 21.83 3.13
CA SER A 139 9.44 22.71 2.08
C SER A 139 10.29 23.86 2.61
N ARG A 140 10.44 23.99 3.94
CA ARG A 140 11.11 25.12 4.60
C ARG A 140 12.50 24.77 5.15
N GLN A 141 12.97 23.54 4.93
CA GLN A 141 14.28 23.07 5.39
C GLN A 141 15.17 22.76 4.20
#